data_AF-K0K6T8-F1
#
_entry.id   AF-K0K6T8-F1
#
_cell.length_a   1.000
_cell.length_b   1.000
_cell.length_c   1.000
_cell.angle_alpha   90.00
_cell.angle_beta   90.00
_cell.angle_gamma   90.00
#
_symmetry.space_group_name_H-M   'P 1'
#
loop_
_entity.id
_entity.type
_entity.pdbx_description
1 polymer ?
#
loop_
_entity_poly.entity_id
_entity_poly.type
_entity_poly.pdbx_seq_one_letter_code
_entity_poly.pdbx_strand_id
1 'polypeptide(L)'
;MVLKTYNTKGKPSVVTKPLTPEAFKDYGTIISADHQIGSVEQSSANYGTAIKVHKVSKIENNSNLAPSKNIARANWNIFRCSPPTHLFSKNEDQDIVYRSKVLERHPFSTQTFLPMGASKDLNAYIVICAKSKPGMCNGLFLMI
;
A
#
# COMPACT_ATOMS: atom_id res chain seq x y z
N MET A 1 -15.12 -14.77 6.25
CA MET A 1 -15.34 -13.51 5.51
C MET A 1 -16.01 -13.88 4.20
N VAL A 2 -17.20 -13.36 3.90
CA VAL A 2 -17.87 -13.67 2.61
C VAL A 2 -17.23 -12.80 1.53
N LEU A 3 -16.67 -13.41 0.49
CA LEU A 3 -16.16 -12.69 -0.66
C LEU A 3 -17.34 -12.03 -1.38
N LYS A 4 -17.35 -10.70 -1.41
CA LYS A 4 -18.33 -9.97 -2.20
C LYS A 4 -17.81 -9.84 -3.63
N THR A 5 -18.48 -10.48 -4.57
CA THR A 5 -18.18 -10.36 -5.99
C THR A 5 -18.83 -9.11 -6.56
N TYR A 6 -18.05 -8.32 -7.31
CA TYR A 6 -18.53 -7.12 -7.99
C TYR A 6 -18.51 -7.37 -9.50
N ASN A 7 -19.56 -6.91 -10.20
CA ASN A 7 -19.58 -6.93 -11.66
C ASN A 7 -18.76 -5.74 -12.20
N THR A 8 -17.67 -6.06 -12.90
CA THR A 8 -16.77 -5.07 -13.51
C THR A 8 -16.95 -4.95 -15.03
N LYS A 9 -17.95 -5.62 -15.62
CA LYS A 9 -18.23 -5.55 -17.06
C LYS A 9 -18.47 -4.10 -17.48
N GLY A 10 -17.77 -3.67 -18.53
CA GLY A 10 -17.85 -2.30 -19.07
C GLY A 10 -17.17 -1.22 -18.21
N LYS A 11 -16.46 -1.59 -17.14
CA LYS A 11 -15.59 -0.66 -16.41
C LYS A 11 -14.25 -0.52 -17.14
N PRO A 12 -13.73 0.71 -17.28
CA PRO A 12 -12.44 0.92 -17.93
C PRO A 12 -11.30 0.34 -17.09
N SER A 13 -10.20 0.01 -17.76
CA SER A 13 -8.93 -0.32 -17.10
C SER A 13 -8.41 0.85 -16.28
N VAL A 14 -7.73 0.54 -15.17
CA VAL A 14 -7.03 1.53 -14.35
C VAL A 14 -5.59 1.62 -14.82
N VAL A 15 -5.16 2.82 -15.21
CA VAL A 15 -3.77 3.10 -15.59
C VAL A 15 -2.95 3.31 -14.33
N THR A 16 -1.80 2.65 -14.23
CA THR A 16 -0.86 2.82 -13.12
C THR A 16 -0.28 4.24 -13.13
N LYS A 17 0.03 4.75 -11.95
CA LYS A 17 0.64 6.07 -11.75
C LYS A 17 1.84 5.93 -10.82
N PRO A 18 2.84 6.84 -10.91
CA PRO A 18 3.92 6.89 -9.94
C PRO A 18 3.38 6.98 -8.50
N LEU A 19 4.02 6.24 -7.59
CA LEU A 19 3.65 6.21 -6.18
C LEU A 19 4.27 7.41 -5.46
N THR A 20 3.47 8.45 -5.22
CA THR A 20 3.87 9.65 -4.45
C THR A 20 2.95 9.83 -3.23
N PRO A 21 3.37 10.58 -2.19
CA PRO A 21 2.50 10.92 -1.06
C PRO A 21 1.17 11.56 -1.50
N GLU A 22 1.19 12.45 -2.48
CA GLU A 22 0.01 13.17 -2.96
C GLU A 22 -0.96 12.25 -3.70
N ALA A 23 -0.43 11.37 -4.56
CA ALA A 23 -1.24 10.42 -5.31
C ALA A 23 -1.86 9.33 -4.40
N PHE A 24 -1.23 9.05 -3.26
CA PHE A 24 -1.63 7.98 -2.34
C PHE A 24 -2.44 8.44 -1.12
N LYS A 25 -2.54 9.75 -0.87
CA LYS A 25 -3.13 10.35 0.35
C LYS A 25 -4.53 9.86 0.72
N ASP A 26 -5.32 9.47 -0.27
CA ASP A 26 -6.70 9.01 -0.10
C ASP A 26 -6.78 7.54 0.38
N TYR A 27 -5.67 6.82 0.33
CA TYR A 27 -5.60 5.38 0.63
C TYR A 27 -4.70 5.08 1.83
N GLY A 28 -3.69 5.92 2.08
CA GLY A 28 -2.76 5.76 3.18
C GLY A 28 -1.59 6.75 3.11
N THR A 29 -0.44 6.33 3.62
CA THR A 29 0.81 7.11 3.67
C THR A 29 1.95 6.37 2.99
N ILE A 30 2.90 7.12 2.43
CA ILE A 30 4.11 6.59 1.80
C ILE A 30 5.31 6.85 2.71
N ILE A 31 6.17 5.84 2.85
CA ILE A 31 7.48 5.96 3.51
C ILE A 31 8.52 6.14 2.40
N SER A 32 9.03 7.36 2.22
CA SER A 32 10.04 7.67 1.22
C SER A 32 10.83 8.91 1.62
N ALA A 33 12.12 8.73 1.91
CA ALA A 33 13.01 9.83 2.26
C ALA A 33 13.05 10.90 1.16
N ASP A 34 13.18 10.51 -0.10
CA ASP A 34 13.28 11.42 -1.25
C ASP A 34 12.05 12.34 -1.38
N HIS A 35 10.85 11.84 -1.05
CA HIS A 35 9.63 12.66 -1.09
C HIS A 35 9.42 13.51 0.17
N GLN A 36 10.01 13.12 1.31
CA GLN A 36 9.65 13.65 2.62
C GLN A 36 10.71 14.56 3.24
N ILE A 37 11.99 14.42 2.87
CA ILE A 37 13.05 15.32 3.32
C ILE A 37 12.72 16.75 2.88
N GLY A 38 12.75 17.68 3.83
CA GLY A 38 12.43 19.09 3.61
C GLY A 38 10.94 19.44 3.53
N SER A 39 10.04 18.45 3.40
CA SER A 39 8.58 18.67 3.31
C SER A 39 7.82 18.29 4.59
N VAL A 40 8.45 17.54 5.50
CA VAL A 40 7.88 17.20 6.82
C VAL A 40 8.82 17.55 7.96
N GLU A 41 8.32 17.47 9.20
CA GLU A 41 9.13 17.68 10.41
C GLU A 41 10.36 16.77 10.39
N GLN A 42 11.55 17.36 10.52
CA GLN A 42 12.81 16.64 10.50
C GLN A 42 13.80 17.25 11.48
N SER A 43 14.75 16.44 11.95
CA SER A 43 15.85 16.90 12.79
C SER A 43 17.16 16.29 12.36
N SER A 44 18.26 17.02 12.60
CA SER A 44 19.60 16.44 12.55
C SER A 44 19.75 15.36 13.64
N ALA A 45 20.47 14.30 13.33
CA ALA A 45 20.78 13.18 14.22
C ALA A 45 22.25 12.76 14.03
N ASN A 46 22.75 11.95 14.96
CA ASN A 46 24.12 11.40 14.92
C ASN A 46 25.20 12.47 14.66
N TYR A 47 25.16 13.58 15.42
CA TYR A 47 26.10 14.70 15.31
C TYR A 47 26.18 15.33 13.90
N GLY A 48 25.06 15.39 13.17
CA GLY A 48 25.02 16.02 11.84
C GLY A 48 25.19 15.04 10.68
N THR A 49 25.38 13.75 10.95
CA THR A 49 25.60 12.74 9.89
C THR A 49 24.30 12.07 9.41
N ALA A 50 23.18 12.29 10.09
CA ALA A 50 21.90 11.71 9.71
C ALA A 50 20.76 12.74 9.78
N ILE A 51 19.78 12.57 8.90
CA ILE A 51 18.50 13.29 8.95
C ILE A 51 17.46 12.31 9.47
N LYS A 52 16.81 12.67 10.59
CA LYS A 52 15.65 11.93 11.11
C LYS A 52 14.38 12.62 10.60
N VAL A 53 13.68 11.95 9.70
CA VAL A 53 12.37 12.38 9.21
C VAL A 53 11.30 11.84 10.15
N HIS A 54 10.51 12.72 10.77
CA HIS A 54 9.59 12.33 11.83
C HIS A 54 8.23 11.91 11.28
N LYS A 55 7.65 10.85 11.87
CA LYS A 55 6.25 10.45 11.69
C LYS A 55 5.79 10.32 10.23
N VAL A 56 6.64 9.75 9.37
CA VAL A 56 6.41 9.57 7.92
C VAL A 56 5.23 8.68 7.55
N SER A 57 4.71 7.90 8.49
CA SER A 57 3.56 7.01 8.28
C SER A 57 2.77 6.83 9.58
N LYS A 58 1.51 6.44 9.47
CA LYS A 58 0.62 6.16 10.60
C LYS A 58 0.55 4.66 10.88
N ILE A 59 0.64 4.28 12.15
CA ILE A 59 0.39 2.92 12.62
C ILE A 59 -0.87 2.96 13.47
N GLU A 60 -1.91 2.26 13.04
CA GLU A 60 -3.17 2.17 13.77
C GLU A 60 -3.40 0.75 14.27
N ASN A 61 -3.85 0.65 15.52
CA ASN A 61 -4.25 -0.59 16.15
C ASN A 61 -5.57 -0.36 16.89
N ASN A 62 -6.66 -0.68 16.20
CA ASN A 62 -8.04 -0.57 16.70
C ASN A 62 -8.59 -1.97 17.06
N SER A 63 -7.71 -2.90 17.45
CA SER A 63 -8.09 -4.28 17.77
C SER A 63 -9.06 -4.38 18.96
N ASN A 64 -9.07 -3.39 19.86
CA ASN A 64 -10.08 -3.25 20.91
C ASN A 64 -11.51 -3.10 20.35
N LEU A 65 -11.67 -2.57 19.14
CA LEU A 65 -12.96 -2.46 18.44
C LEU A 65 -13.32 -3.74 17.68
N ALA A 66 -12.40 -4.71 17.55
CA ALA A 66 -12.66 -5.94 16.83
C ALA A 66 -13.66 -6.84 17.59
N PRO A 67 -14.50 -7.62 16.88
CA PRO A 67 -15.43 -8.56 17.51
C PRO A 67 -14.76 -9.62 18.39
N SER A 68 -13.52 -9.99 18.08
CA SER A 68 -12.76 -10.98 18.85
C SER A 68 -12.34 -10.50 20.24
N LYS A 69 -12.32 -9.17 20.48
CA LYS A 69 -11.80 -8.53 21.70
C LYS A 69 -10.34 -8.83 22.04
N ASN A 70 -9.62 -9.49 21.13
CA ASN A 70 -8.21 -9.78 21.30
C ASN A 70 -7.38 -8.54 20.98
N ILE A 71 -6.50 -8.16 21.90
CA ILE A 71 -5.56 -7.06 21.69
C ILE A 71 -4.48 -7.52 20.72
N ALA A 72 -4.39 -6.85 19.57
CA ALA A 72 -3.36 -7.11 18.57
C ALA A 72 -2.03 -6.46 18.97
N ARG A 73 -0.93 -7.04 18.49
CA ARG A 73 0.43 -6.48 18.58
C ARG A 73 0.97 -6.23 17.18
N ALA A 74 1.77 -5.18 17.04
CA ALA A 74 2.50 -4.95 15.80
C ALA A 74 3.59 -6.04 15.65
N ASN A 75 3.63 -6.68 14.49
CA ASN A 75 4.58 -7.74 14.18
C ASN A 75 5.32 -7.41 12.89
N TRP A 76 6.62 -7.71 12.85
CA TRP A 76 7.41 -7.70 11.62
C TRP A 76 7.33 -9.06 10.97
N ASN A 77 7.04 -9.07 9.67
CA ASN A 77 6.99 -10.27 8.86
C ASN A 77 7.76 -10.00 7.58
N ILE A 78 8.34 -11.05 6.99
CA ILE A 78 8.98 -10.99 5.68
C ILE A 78 8.14 -11.76 4.67
N PHE A 79 7.86 -11.13 3.54
CA PHE A 79 7.20 -11.76 2.40
C PHE A 79 8.24 -11.91 1.29
N ARG A 80 8.43 -13.14 0.80
CA ARG A 80 9.19 -13.40 -0.43
C ARG A 80 8.19 -13.70 -1.54
N CYS A 81 7.81 -12.66 -2.27
CA CYS A 81 6.81 -12.74 -3.32
C CYS A 81 7.41 -13.25 -4.64
N SER A 82 6.56 -13.82 -5.49
CA SER A 82 6.86 -14.12 -6.89
C SER A 82 5.78 -13.47 -7.75
N PRO A 83 6.12 -12.91 -8.93
CA PRO A 83 5.16 -12.23 -9.75
C PRO A 83 4.06 -13.20 -10.22
N PRO A 84 2.77 -12.81 -10.17
CA PRO A 84 1.67 -13.67 -10.60
C PRO A 84 1.53 -13.67 -12.13
N THR A 85 2.52 -14.24 -12.83
CA THR A 85 2.66 -14.16 -14.30
C THR A 85 1.44 -14.64 -15.07
N HIS A 86 0.70 -15.62 -14.55
CA HIS A 86 -0.55 -16.11 -15.14
C HIS A 86 -1.72 -15.09 -15.15
N LEU A 87 -1.58 -13.96 -14.45
CA LEU A 87 -2.53 -12.85 -14.46
C LEU A 87 -2.06 -11.68 -15.34
N PHE A 88 -0.88 -11.78 -15.94
CA PHE A 88 -0.39 -10.81 -16.90
C PHE A 88 -0.83 -11.17 -18.32
N SER A 89 -1.11 -10.14 -19.10
CA SER A 89 -1.44 -10.20 -20.52
C SER A 89 -0.94 -8.93 -21.20
N LYS A 90 -1.04 -8.86 -22.53
CA LYS A 90 -0.80 -7.64 -23.28
C LYS A 90 -2.10 -7.13 -23.89
N ASN A 91 -2.31 -5.81 -23.90
CA ASN A 91 -3.38 -5.19 -24.68
C ASN A 91 -2.97 -5.03 -26.16
N GLU A 92 -3.86 -4.43 -26.96
CA GLU A 92 -3.61 -4.13 -28.38
C GLU A 92 -2.36 -3.24 -28.58
N ASP A 93 -2.14 -2.29 -27.65
CA ASP A 93 -1.00 -1.37 -27.63
C ASP A 93 0.30 -1.98 -27.08
N GLN A 94 0.33 -3.30 -26.81
CA GLN A 94 1.46 -4.04 -26.23
C GLN A 94 1.82 -3.71 -24.77
N ASP A 95 1.00 -2.92 -24.07
CA ASP A 95 1.16 -2.66 -22.64
C ASP A 95 0.89 -3.92 -21.80
N ILE A 96 1.61 -4.03 -20.69
CA ILE A 96 1.38 -5.10 -19.71
C ILE A 96 0.11 -4.80 -18.91
N VAL A 97 -0.85 -5.73 -18.97
CA VAL A 97 -2.11 -5.67 -18.23
C VAL A 97 -2.11 -6.74 -17.14
N TYR A 98 -2.25 -6.32 -15.89
CA TYR A 98 -2.49 -7.20 -14.75
C TYR A 98 -3.98 -7.34 -14.42
N ARG A 99 -4.50 -8.57 -14.41
CA ARG A 99 -5.88 -8.86 -14.01
C ARG A 99 -5.99 -9.05 -12.49
N SER A 100 -6.25 -7.96 -11.78
CA SER A 100 -6.63 -8.02 -10.36
C SER A 100 -8.00 -8.67 -10.19
N LYS A 101 -8.11 -9.66 -9.29
CA LYS A 101 -9.35 -10.40 -9.02
C LYS A 101 -9.93 -10.14 -7.63
N VAL A 102 -9.08 -9.76 -6.68
CA VAL A 102 -9.44 -9.64 -5.26
C VAL A 102 -8.77 -8.41 -4.69
N LEU A 103 -9.47 -7.71 -3.82
CA LEU A 103 -8.90 -6.73 -2.91
C LEU A 103 -9.25 -7.16 -1.48
N GLU A 104 -8.31 -6.97 -0.56
CA GLU A 104 -8.48 -7.26 0.85
C GLU A 104 -8.40 -5.99 1.69
N ARG A 105 -8.80 -6.11 2.96
CA ARG A 105 -8.73 -5.01 3.93
C ARG A 105 -8.58 -5.54 5.33
N HIS A 106 -7.81 -4.80 6.14
CA HIS A 106 -7.73 -4.96 7.59
C HIS A 106 -8.53 -3.85 8.29
N PRO A 107 -9.77 -4.10 8.72
CA PRO A 107 -10.66 -3.04 9.24
C PRO A 107 -10.23 -2.45 10.59
N PHE A 108 -9.33 -3.13 11.32
CA PHE A 108 -8.94 -2.75 12.69
C PHE A 108 -7.44 -2.47 12.83
N SER A 109 -6.66 -2.47 11.74
CA SER A 109 -5.22 -2.24 11.80
C SER A 109 -4.69 -1.67 10.49
N THR A 110 -3.56 -0.97 10.56
CA THR A 110 -2.73 -0.66 9.38
C THR A 110 -1.88 -1.85 8.98
N GLN A 111 -1.50 -1.92 7.70
CA GLN A 111 -0.50 -2.84 7.18
C GLN A 111 0.48 -2.03 6.33
N THR A 112 1.78 -2.24 6.56
CA THR A 112 2.85 -1.52 5.86
C THR A 112 3.74 -2.54 5.16
N PHE A 113 4.05 -2.28 3.90
CA PHE A 113 5.03 -3.03 3.14
C PHE A 113 6.23 -2.14 2.81
N LEU A 114 7.43 -2.64 3.06
CA LEU A 114 8.68 -2.00 2.68
C LEU A 114 9.42 -2.93 1.72
N PRO A 115 9.58 -2.57 0.44
CA PRO A 115 10.36 -3.39 -0.49
C PRO A 115 11.82 -3.44 -0.05
N MET A 116 12.43 -4.61 -0.11
CA MET A 116 13.83 -4.84 0.24
C MET A 116 14.56 -5.46 -0.94
N GLY A 117 15.74 -4.93 -1.29
CA GLY A 117 16.66 -5.57 -2.23
C GLY A 117 16.38 -5.36 -3.72
N ALA A 118 15.49 -4.44 -4.11
CA ALA A 118 15.30 -4.01 -5.49
C ALA A 118 15.99 -2.67 -5.77
N SER A 119 16.51 -2.47 -6.99
CA SER A 119 16.99 -1.16 -7.42
C SER A 119 15.82 -0.18 -7.54
N LYS A 120 16.07 1.10 -7.22
CA LYS A 120 15.11 2.19 -7.41
C LYS A 120 14.71 2.40 -8.88
N ASP A 121 15.54 1.93 -9.82
CA ASP A 121 15.34 2.10 -11.26
C ASP A 121 14.42 1.01 -11.86
N LEU A 122 13.96 0.05 -11.04
CA LEU A 122 13.07 -1.02 -11.47
C LEU A 122 11.65 -0.78 -10.97
N ASN A 123 10.67 -1.06 -11.84
CA ASN A 123 9.27 -1.22 -11.42
C ASN A 123 9.13 -2.52 -10.63
N ALA A 124 9.51 -2.47 -9.35
CA ALA A 124 9.68 -3.66 -8.51
C ALA A 124 8.38 -4.23 -7.94
N TYR A 125 7.34 -3.40 -7.83
CA TYR A 125 6.04 -3.78 -7.28
C TYR A 125 4.95 -2.85 -7.82
N ILE A 126 3.70 -3.29 -7.73
CA ILE A 126 2.55 -2.38 -7.91
C ILE A 126 1.61 -2.46 -6.71
N VAL A 127 0.95 -1.34 -6.43
CA VAL A 127 -0.02 -1.20 -5.35
C VAL A 127 -1.38 -0.91 -5.95
N ILE A 128 -2.38 -1.73 -5.61
CA ILE A 128 -3.75 -1.56 -6.06
C ILE A 128 -4.63 -1.26 -4.85
N CYS A 129 -5.20 -0.07 -4.82
CA CYS A 129 -6.02 0.41 -3.71
C CYS A 129 -7.44 0.79 -4.14
N ALA A 130 -8.36 0.73 -3.20
CA ALA A 130 -9.68 1.34 -3.33
C ALA A 130 -10.11 2.03 -2.03
N LYS A 131 -10.88 3.11 -2.15
CA LYS A 131 -11.43 3.83 -1.00
C LYS A 131 -12.37 2.92 -0.20
N SER A 132 -12.35 3.07 1.11
CA SER A 132 -13.39 2.48 1.95
C SER A 132 -14.74 3.15 1.68
N LYS A 133 -15.82 2.43 1.94
CA LYS A 133 -17.16 3.03 1.91
C LYS A 133 -17.28 4.09 3.01
N PRO A 134 -18.10 5.15 2.80
CA PRO A 134 -18.44 6.09 3.87
C PRO A 134 -18.89 5.34 5.13
N GLY A 135 -18.33 5.70 6.28
CA GLY A 135 -18.60 5.04 7.57
C GLY A 135 -17.76 3.79 7.87
N MET A 136 -16.79 3.43 7.03
CA MET A 136 -15.83 2.35 7.31
C MET A 136 -14.40 2.90 7.38
N CYS A 137 -13.63 2.49 8.41
CA CYS A 137 -12.22 2.86 8.53
C CYS A 137 -11.34 2.06 7.54
N ASN A 138 -10.29 2.72 7.03
CA ASN A 138 -9.14 2.21 6.24
C ASN A 138 -9.44 1.64 4.84
N GLY A 139 -8.59 1.94 3.86
CA GLY A 139 -8.75 1.54 2.45
C GLY A 139 -8.62 0.03 2.20
N LEU A 140 -9.10 -0.44 1.04
CA LEU A 140 -8.80 -1.77 0.51
C LEU A 140 -7.45 -1.74 -0.20
N PHE A 141 -6.67 -2.82 -0.07
CA PHE A 141 -5.29 -2.90 -0.54
C PHE A 141 -4.96 -4.29 -1.09
N LEU A 142 -4.15 -4.33 -2.14
CA LEU A 142 -3.39 -5.49 -2.59
C LEU A 142 -2.02 -5.01 -3.08
N MET A 143 -0.94 -5.61 -2.58
CA MET A 143 0.40 -5.44 -3.13
C MET A 143 0.80 -6.72 -3.87
N ILE A 144 1.37 -6.55 -5.05
CA ILE A 144 1.88 -7.63 -5.90
C ILE A 144 3.24 -7.28 -6.48
#